data_AF-A0ABD1YVE6-F1
#
_entry.id   AF-A0ABD1YVE6-F1
#
_cell.length_a   1.000
_cell.length_b   1.000
_cell.length_c   1.000
_cell.angle_alpha   90.00
_cell.angle_beta   90.00
_cell.angle_gamma   90.00
#
_symmetry.space_group_name_H-M   'P 1'
#
loop_
_entity.id
_entity.type
_entity.pdbx_description
1 polymer ?
#
loop_
_entity_poly.entity_id
_entity_poly.type
_entity_poly.pdbx_seq_one_letter_code
_entity_poly.pdbx_strand_id
1 'polypeptide(L)'
;MACGARTLEDTEIQNLKKRQVALLEKISCLALRFYADELAYLEARQASVLNQVSTLQRILDCEFPQCGRTGDLPGCHQEVHTSKERRVDDGKGDGVPCQNDIDLSAELGGIGSYVQTRLTRILTNAGASFLFKRVPADYYGRSFEERRDLLGASSIDHLCKSIVMVNTQAPDSVKDCSDRNNSKYYLIVIQYTARLNAEKVRQFVYSLNNGKLPKKKINMRLAPEAESNALTGFEHNAVTPFGMLTNIPVILSDAIVRLQPEYFWLGGGEVDLKLGIRTQDFIRILNPFIADCLY
;
A
#
# COMPACT_ATOMS: atom_id res chain seq x y z
N MET A 1 -31.17 26.74 51.48
CA MET A 1 -29.97 26.71 50.62
C MET A 1 -30.00 25.50 49.67
N ALA A 2 -30.96 25.42 48.73
CA ALA A 2 -31.10 24.26 47.82
C ALA A 2 -31.32 24.65 46.34
N CYS A 3 -31.23 25.94 46.00
CA CYS A 3 -31.52 26.44 44.65
C CYS A 3 -30.26 26.53 43.75
N GLY A 4 -29.05 26.61 44.33
CA GLY A 4 -27.81 26.86 43.58
C GLY A 4 -27.08 25.62 43.03
N ALA A 5 -27.42 24.41 43.48
CA ALA A 5 -26.75 23.18 43.03
C ALA A 5 -27.28 22.65 41.70
N ARG A 6 -28.60 22.75 41.46
CA ARG A 6 -29.23 22.27 40.21
C ARG A 6 -28.77 23.05 38.97
N THR A 7 -28.55 24.35 39.12
CA THR A 7 -28.13 25.23 38.01
C THR A 7 -26.71 24.94 37.52
N LEU A 8 -25.82 24.46 38.39
CA LEU A 8 -24.45 24.10 38.01
C LEU A 8 -24.40 22.76 37.26
N GLU A 9 -25.14 21.75 37.74
CA GLU A 9 -25.29 20.45 37.04
C GLU A 9 -25.94 20.62 35.66
N ASP A 10 -26.99 21.45 35.55
CA ASP A 10 -27.64 21.72 34.27
C ASP A 10 -26.70 22.39 33.26
N THR A 11 -25.80 23.26 33.74
CA THR A 11 -24.81 23.95 32.91
C THR A 11 -23.72 22.98 32.42
N GLU A 12 -23.25 22.07 33.27
CA GLU A 12 -22.29 21.03 32.88
C GLU A 12 -22.87 20.04 31.87
N ILE A 13 -24.11 19.59 32.08
CA ILE A 13 -24.82 18.71 31.15
C ILE A 13 -24.98 19.41 29.79
N GLN A 14 -25.29 20.70 29.77
CA GLN A 14 -25.43 21.45 28.54
C GLN A 14 -24.09 21.64 27.80
N ASN A 15 -22.99 21.82 28.53
CA ASN A 15 -21.65 21.87 27.95
C ASN A 15 -21.20 20.51 27.38
N LEU A 16 -21.53 19.41 28.06
CA LEU A 16 -21.26 18.06 27.54
C LEU A 16 -22.04 17.76 26.27
N LYS A 17 -23.32 18.13 26.21
CA LYS A 17 -24.14 18.01 24.99
C LYS A 17 -23.55 18.80 23.82
N LYS A 18 -23.10 20.04 24.06
CA LYS A 18 -22.43 20.86 23.02
C LYS A 18 -21.15 20.19 22.50
N ARG A 19 -20.32 19.62 23.39
CA ARG A 19 -19.11 18.90 23.00
C ARG A 19 -19.43 17.63 22.20
N GLN A 20 -20.46 16.89 22.59
CA GLN A 20 -20.90 15.69 21.88
C GLN A 20 -21.35 16.01 20.45
N VAL A 21 -22.15 17.08 20.27
CA VAL A 21 -22.59 17.53 18.94
C VAL A 21 -21.39 17.92 18.07
N ALA A 22 -20.47 18.73 18.61
CA ALA A 22 -19.27 19.13 17.87
C ALA A 22 -18.36 17.93 17.50
N LEU A 23 -18.33 16.89 18.33
CA LEU A 23 -17.60 15.66 18.03
C LEU A 23 -18.28 14.86 16.91
N LEU A 24 -19.61 14.74 16.94
CA LEU A 24 -20.39 14.07 15.91
C LEU A 24 -20.26 14.77 14.55
N GLU A 25 -20.27 16.09 14.51
CA GLU A 25 -20.03 16.86 13.29
C GLU A 25 -18.63 16.61 12.72
N LYS A 26 -17.59 16.60 13.57
CA LYS A 26 -16.23 16.27 13.14
C LYS A 26 -16.11 14.85 12.58
N ILE A 27 -16.72 13.87 13.24
CA ILE A 27 -16.74 12.48 12.77
C ILE A 27 -17.45 12.39 11.42
N SER A 28 -18.60 13.06 11.26
CA SER A 28 -19.35 13.11 10.00
C SER A 28 -18.53 13.71 8.86
N CYS A 29 -17.86 14.86 9.10
CA CYS A 29 -16.98 15.48 8.11
C CYS A 29 -15.79 14.59 7.74
N LEU A 30 -15.19 13.88 8.70
CA LEU A 30 -14.09 12.94 8.44
C LEU A 30 -14.57 11.73 7.62
N ALA A 31 -15.73 11.18 7.96
CA ALA A 31 -16.34 10.08 7.21
C ALA A 31 -16.64 10.49 5.77
N LEU A 32 -17.27 11.65 5.56
CA LEU A 32 -17.56 12.18 4.21
C LEU A 32 -16.29 12.40 3.39
N ARG A 33 -15.23 12.93 4.00
CA ARG A 33 -13.93 13.09 3.33
C ARG A 33 -13.30 11.75 2.96
N PHE A 34 -13.38 10.78 3.86
CA PHE A 34 -12.88 9.43 3.61
C PHE A 34 -13.61 8.78 2.43
N TYR A 35 -14.95 8.85 2.40
CA TYR A 35 -15.75 8.33 1.29
C TYR A 35 -15.49 9.08 -0.02
N ALA A 36 -15.31 10.40 0.01
CA ALA A 36 -14.97 11.18 -1.18
C ALA A 36 -13.59 10.80 -1.74
N ASP A 37 -12.60 10.57 -0.88
CA ASP A 37 -11.28 10.11 -1.28
C ASP A 37 -11.32 8.68 -1.86
N GLU A 38 -12.15 7.80 -1.29
CA GLU A 38 -12.39 6.43 -1.78
C GLU A 38 -13.09 6.44 -3.15
N LEU A 39 -14.10 7.30 -3.34
CA LEU A 39 -14.78 7.48 -4.62
C LEU A 39 -13.81 8.00 -5.69
N ALA A 40 -13.04 9.04 -5.38
CA ALA A 40 -12.03 9.58 -6.29
C ALA A 40 -10.95 8.55 -6.66
N TYR A 41 -10.60 7.65 -5.72
CA TYR A 41 -9.69 6.53 -6.00
C TYR A 41 -10.31 5.53 -6.98
N LEU A 42 -11.57 5.14 -6.76
CA LEU A 42 -12.29 4.24 -7.65
C LEU A 42 -12.46 4.84 -9.05
N GLU A 43 -12.76 6.13 -9.15
CA GLU A 43 -12.87 6.86 -10.42
C GLU A 43 -11.52 6.90 -11.17
N ALA A 44 -10.42 7.22 -10.49
CA ALA A 44 -9.09 7.21 -11.08
C ALA A 44 -8.68 5.82 -11.58
N ARG A 45 -9.02 4.78 -10.81
CA ARG A 45 -8.77 3.38 -11.19
C ARG A 45 -9.63 2.96 -12.39
N GLN A 46 -10.90 3.34 -12.42
CA GLN A 46 -11.79 3.09 -13.55
C GLN A 46 -11.26 3.77 -14.83
N ALA A 47 -10.81 5.03 -14.73
CA ALA A 47 -10.21 5.75 -15.85
C ALA A 47 -8.92 5.08 -16.37
N SER A 48 -8.07 4.61 -15.46
CA SER A 48 -6.86 3.86 -15.84
C SER A 48 -7.17 2.57 -16.57
N VAL A 49 -8.13 1.78 -16.08
CA VAL A 49 -8.58 0.54 -16.74
C VAL A 49 -9.19 0.84 -18.12
N LEU A 50 -10.01 1.88 -18.24
CA LEU A 50 -10.59 2.28 -19.52
C LEU A 50 -9.52 2.69 -20.54
N ASN A 51 -8.47 3.40 -20.10
CA ASN A 51 -7.34 3.71 -20.97
C ASN A 51 -6.60 2.45 -21.43
N GLN A 52 -6.33 1.50 -20.54
CA GLN A 52 -5.70 0.23 -20.91
C GLN A 52 -6.54 -0.55 -21.93
N VAL A 53 -7.86 -0.64 -21.70
CA VAL A 53 -8.79 -1.29 -22.63
C VAL A 53 -8.81 -0.58 -23.99
N SER A 54 -8.82 0.75 -24.00
CA SER A 54 -8.77 1.53 -25.25
C SER A 54 -7.45 1.32 -26.00
N THR A 55 -6.32 1.25 -25.31
CA THR A 55 -5.02 0.94 -25.91
C THR A 55 -5.02 -0.47 -26.52
N LEU A 56 -5.53 -1.47 -25.80
CA LEU A 56 -5.65 -2.83 -26.33
C LEU A 56 -6.58 -2.92 -27.53
N GLN A 57 -7.70 -2.18 -27.50
CA GLN A 57 -8.62 -2.10 -28.64
C GLN A 57 -7.92 -1.52 -29.88
N ARG A 58 -7.13 -0.45 -29.73
CA ARG A 58 -6.34 0.12 -30.83
C ARG A 58 -5.31 -0.86 -31.40
N ILE A 59 -4.68 -1.66 -30.54
CA ILE A 59 -3.74 -2.70 -30.98
C ILE A 59 -4.47 -3.76 -31.81
N LEU A 60 -5.63 -4.24 -31.33
CA LEU A 60 -6.48 -5.18 -32.06
C LEU A 60 -6.98 -4.62 -33.40
N ASP A 61 -7.33 -3.34 -33.45
CA ASP A 61 -7.79 -2.67 -34.67
C ASP A 61 -6.64 -2.44 -35.68
N CYS A 62 -5.39 -2.32 -35.21
CA CYS A 62 -4.21 -2.21 -36.07
C CYS A 62 -3.75 -3.57 -36.64
N GLU A 63 -4.12 -4.70 -36.04
CA GLU A 63 -3.74 -6.04 -36.49
C GLU A 63 -4.63 -6.61 -37.60
N PHE A 64 -5.72 -5.94 -37.98
CA PHE A 64 -6.58 -6.35 -39.10
C PHE A 64 -6.89 -5.19 -40.07
N PRO A 65 -6.09 -4.99 -41.12
CA PRO A 65 -6.49 -4.14 -42.23
C PRO A 65 -7.72 -4.77 -42.92
N GLN A 66 -8.82 -4.02 -43.01
CA GLN A 66 -9.96 -4.41 -43.84
C GLN A 66 -9.51 -4.49 -45.31
N CYS A 67 -9.28 -5.71 -45.80
CA CYS A 67 -9.13 -5.93 -47.23
C CYS A 67 -10.53 -5.90 -47.87
N GLY A 68 -10.77 -4.83 -48.65
CA GLY A 68 -11.98 -4.63 -49.41
C GLY A 68 -12.20 -5.67 -50.51
N ARG A 69 -13.47 -5.88 -50.83
CA ARG A 69 -14.02 -6.79 -51.83
C ARG A 69 -13.51 -6.47 -53.24
N THR A 70 -13.11 -7.50 -54.00
CA THR A 70 -13.51 -7.71 -55.40
C THR A 70 -13.58 -9.21 -55.68
N GLY A 71 -14.66 -9.62 -56.35
CA GLY A 71 -15.04 -11.01 -56.57
C GLY A 71 -14.27 -11.77 -57.66
N ASP A 72 -14.75 -13.01 -57.81
CA ASP A 72 -14.59 -13.99 -58.91
C ASP A 72 -13.75 -15.25 -58.59
N LEU A 73 -14.47 -16.37 -58.57
CA LEU A 73 -14.05 -17.78 -58.69
C LEU A 73 -14.08 -18.19 -60.19
N PRO A 74 -13.60 -19.39 -60.62
CA PRO A 74 -12.73 -20.38 -59.97
C PRO A 74 -11.58 -20.88 -60.89
N GLY A 75 -10.64 -21.67 -60.35
CA GLY A 75 -9.76 -22.52 -61.17
C GLY A 75 -8.61 -23.20 -60.42
N CYS A 76 -8.73 -24.51 -60.24
CA CYS A 76 -7.70 -25.42 -59.72
C CYS A 76 -6.39 -25.35 -60.51
N HIS A 77 -5.24 -25.50 -59.83
CA HIS A 77 -4.21 -26.53 -60.09
C HIS A 77 -3.01 -26.35 -59.13
N GLN A 78 -2.78 -27.39 -58.32
CA GLN A 78 -1.49 -28.07 -58.09
C GLN A 78 -0.21 -27.38 -58.63
N GLU A 79 0.78 -27.11 -57.78
CA GLU A 79 1.98 -27.98 -57.61
C GLU A 79 3.09 -27.35 -56.76
N VAL A 80 3.76 -28.24 -56.06
CA VAL A 80 4.97 -28.08 -55.26
C VAL A 80 6.19 -28.12 -56.18
N HIS A 81 7.19 -27.24 -56.02
CA HIS A 81 8.62 -27.50 -56.27
C HIS A 81 9.47 -26.31 -55.79
N THR A 82 10.17 -26.43 -54.67
CA THR A 82 11.63 -26.71 -54.52
C THR A 82 12.61 -25.72 -55.16
N SER A 83 13.40 -25.10 -54.27
CA SER A 83 14.85 -24.82 -54.35
C SER A 83 15.40 -23.83 -55.39
N LYS A 84 16.14 -22.80 -54.91
CA LYS A 84 17.61 -22.62 -54.97
C LYS A 84 18.06 -21.15 -55.08
N GLU A 85 18.95 -20.77 -54.15
CA GLU A 85 20.15 -19.91 -54.27
C GLU A 85 20.28 -18.88 -55.42
N ARG A 86 20.49 -17.59 -55.08
CA ARG A 86 21.78 -16.86 -55.16
C ARG A 86 21.67 -15.33 -54.94
N ARG A 87 22.49 -14.84 -53.99
CA ARG A 87 23.43 -13.68 -54.00
C ARG A 87 23.14 -12.35 -54.75
N VAL A 88 23.53 -11.24 -54.04
CA VAL A 88 24.02 -9.89 -54.50
C VAL A 88 22.86 -8.93 -54.87
N ASP A 89 22.79 -7.63 -54.52
CA ASP A 89 23.78 -6.58 -54.26
C ASP A 89 23.23 -5.41 -53.40
N ASP A 90 24.14 -4.50 -53.07
CA ASP A 90 24.07 -3.22 -52.35
C ASP A 90 22.89 -2.26 -52.67
N GLY A 91 22.51 -1.46 -51.67
CA GLY A 91 21.51 -0.39 -51.83
C GLY A 91 21.41 0.59 -50.66
N LYS A 92 22.26 1.62 -50.72
CA LYS A 92 22.29 2.88 -49.96
C LYS A 92 20.89 3.49 -49.71
N GLY A 93 20.60 3.93 -48.49
CA GLY A 93 19.38 4.66 -48.14
C GLY A 93 19.68 5.73 -47.09
N ASP A 94 19.39 6.98 -47.47
CA ASP A 94 19.82 8.22 -46.85
C ASP A 94 19.28 8.48 -45.44
N GLY A 95 20.15 9.04 -44.60
CA GLY A 95 19.82 9.49 -43.25
C GLY A 95 18.94 10.73 -43.28
N VAL A 96 17.78 10.64 -42.62
CA VAL A 96 16.99 11.78 -42.18
C VAL A 96 17.17 11.89 -40.66
N PRO A 97 17.74 12.99 -40.12
CA PRO A 97 17.87 13.16 -38.69
C PRO A 97 16.54 13.67 -38.13
N CYS A 98 15.77 12.78 -37.52
CA CYS A 98 14.66 13.18 -36.65
C CYS A 98 15.24 13.60 -35.30
N GLN A 99 15.79 14.82 -35.24
CA GLN A 99 15.96 15.54 -33.98
C GLN A 99 14.57 16.01 -33.54
N ASN A 100 14.06 15.42 -32.46
CA ASN A 100 13.39 16.08 -31.33
C ASN A 100 12.91 15.02 -30.34
N ASP A 101 13.85 14.25 -29.80
CA ASP A 101 13.65 13.65 -28.49
C ASP A 101 13.84 14.78 -27.47
N ILE A 102 12.75 15.49 -27.19
CA ILE A 102 12.68 16.29 -25.98
C ILE A 102 12.75 15.26 -24.85
N ASP A 103 13.91 15.20 -24.22
CA ASP A 103 14.16 14.43 -23.01
C ASP A 103 13.25 14.94 -21.89
N LEU A 104 12.01 14.41 -21.88
CA LEU A 104 10.97 14.67 -20.91
C LEU A 104 11.27 14.00 -19.56
N SER A 105 12.52 13.57 -19.32
CA SER A 105 12.98 13.12 -18.02
C SER A 105 13.63 14.24 -17.19
N ALA A 106 14.03 15.35 -17.83
CA ALA A 106 14.76 16.42 -17.16
C ALA A 106 13.87 17.50 -16.50
N GLU A 107 12.61 17.65 -16.90
CA GLU A 107 11.70 18.70 -16.35
C GLU A 107 10.69 18.21 -15.29
N LEU A 108 10.68 16.91 -14.95
CA LEU A 108 9.73 16.33 -13.97
C LEU A 108 10.32 16.07 -12.58
N GLY A 109 11.43 16.74 -12.21
CA GLY A 109 12.11 16.60 -10.92
C GLY A 109 11.30 17.00 -9.66
N GLY A 110 9.99 17.25 -9.78
CA GLY A 110 9.12 17.69 -8.69
C GLY A 110 7.83 16.89 -8.50
N ILE A 111 7.49 15.92 -9.36
CA ILE A 111 6.25 15.14 -9.22
C ILE A 111 6.62 13.75 -8.72
N GLY A 112 6.42 13.51 -7.42
CA GLY A 112 6.55 12.17 -6.83
C GLY A 112 5.66 11.16 -7.58
N SER A 113 6.01 9.88 -7.53
CA SER A 113 5.23 8.82 -8.18
C SER A 113 3.76 8.86 -7.77
N TYR A 114 2.88 8.22 -8.53
CA TYR A 114 1.46 8.12 -8.19
C TYR A 114 1.25 7.59 -6.76
N VAL A 115 2.00 6.55 -6.36
CA VAL A 115 1.92 5.97 -5.02
C VAL A 115 2.37 6.98 -3.97
N GLN A 116 3.51 7.64 -4.16
CA GLN A 116 4.01 8.66 -3.24
C GLN A 116 3.03 9.82 -3.10
N THR A 117 2.46 10.31 -4.20
CA THR A 117 1.46 11.40 -4.20
C THR A 117 0.20 10.99 -3.45
N ARG A 118 -0.33 9.78 -3.70
CA ARG A 118 -1.50 9.23 -3.01
C ARG A 118 -1.27 9.12 -1.50
N LEU A 119 -0.13 8.56 -1.08
CA LEU A 119 0.19 8.40 0.34
C LEU A 119 0.49 9.74 1.02
N THR A 120 1.14 10.67 0.32
CA THR A 120 1.33 12.05 0.79
C THR A 120 -0.01 12.69 1.10
N ARG A 121 -1.01 12.57 0.22
CA ARG A 121 -2.35 13.09 0.45
C ARG A 121 -3.00 12.46 1.69
N ILE A 122 -2.95 11.13 1.83
CA ILE A 122 -3.52 10.40 2.98
C ILE A 122 -2.90 10.91 4.30
N LEU A 123 -1.57 10.98 4.37
CA LEU A 123 -0.85 11.35 5.59
C LEU A 123 -1.04 12.82 5.93
N THR A 124 -1.01 13.72 4.94
CA THR A 124 -1.27 15.16 5.14
C THR A 124 -2.70 15.40 5.61
N ASN A 125 -3.70 14.74 5.00
CA ASN A 125 -5.11 14.85 5.43
C ASN A 125 -5.32 14.36 6.87
N ALA A 126 -4.50 13.40 7.31
CA ALA A 126 -4.50 12.88 8.68
C ALA A 126 -3.67 13.74 9.67
N GLY A 127 -3.05 14.83 9.20
CA GLY A 127 -2.22 15.72 10.00
C GLY A 127 -0.94 15.07 10.52
N ALA A 128 -0.34 14.16 9.75
CA ALA A 128 0.91 13.49 10.11
C ALA A 128 2.14 14.38 9.87
N SER A 129 3.15 14.23 10.72
CA SER A 129 4.52 14.67 10.46
C SER A 129 5.32 13.49 9.90
N PHE A 130 5.69 13.57 8.63
CA PHE A 130 6.34 12.48 7.90
C PHE A 130 7.33 12.99 6.85
N LEU A 131 8.18 12.09 6.37
CA LEU A 131 9.09 12.32 5.26
C LEU A 131 9.11 11.11 4.34
N PHE A 132 9.03 11.34 3.03
CA PHE A 132 9.36 10.32 2.05
C PHE A 132 10.80 10.48 1.59
N LYS A 133 11.52 9.36 1.46
CA LYS A 133 12.88 9.33 0.91
C LYS A 133 13.02 8.19 -0.08
N ARG A 134 13.52 8.50 -1.29
CA ARG A 134 13.95 7.47 -2.23
C ARG A 134 15.34 6.98 -1.89
N VAL A 135 15.56 5.68 -2.04
CA VAL A 135 16.82 5.01 -1.77
C VAL A 135 17.38 4.36 -3.05
N PRO A 136 18.70 4.16 -3.14
CA PRO A 136 19.32 3.51 -4.30
C PRO A 136 18.81 2.08 -4.55
N ALA A 137 18.95 1.59 -5.79
CA ALA A 137 18.49 0.25 -6.18
C ALA A 137 19.16 -0.89 -5.37
N ASP A 138 20.40 -0.69 -4.92
CA ASP A 138 21.15 -1.66 -4.11
C ASP A 138 20.85 -1.57 -2.60
N TYR A 139 19.87 -0.74 -2.18
CA TYR A 139 19.53 -0.51 -0.77
C TYR A 139 19.38 -1.80 0.05
N TYR A 140 18.71 -2.82 -0.50
CA TYR A 140 18.49 -4.09 0.18
C TYR A 140 19.72 -5.03 0.18
N GLY A 141 20.74 -4.74 -0.61
CA GLY A 141 22.04 -5.42 -0.59
C GLY A 141 23.01 -4.84 0.43
N ARG A 142 22.77 -3.62 0.93
CA ARG A 142 23.63 -2.92 1.89
C ARG A 142 23.43 -3.38 3.34
N SER A 143 24.41 -3.10 4.20
CA SER A 143 24.31 -3.30 5.66
C SER A 143 23.22 -2.42 6.31
N PHE A 144 22.83 -2.72 7.55
CA PHE A 144 21.82 -1.90 8.24
C PHE A 144 22.36 -0.50 8.59
N GLU A 145 23.66 -0.39 8.87
CA GLU A 145 24.36 0.86 9.16
C GLU A 145 24.31 1.78 7.94
N GLU A 146 24.63 1.25 6.76
CA GLU A 146 24.54 2.02 5.51
C GLU A 146 23.10 2.44 5.20
N ARG A 147 22.11 1.56 5.43
CA ARG A 147 20.69 1.91 5.25
C ARG A 147 20.24 3.00 6.22
N ARG A 148 20.71 2.95 7.48
CA ARG A 148 20.47 3.98 8.50
C ARG A 148 21.01 5.32 8.00
N ASP A 149 22.25 5.34 7.52
CA ASP A 149 22.91 6.55 7.05
C ASP A 149 22.21 7.12 5.81
N LEU A 150 21.84 6.26 4.86
CA LEU A 150 21.04 6.64 3.70
C LEU A 150 19.70 7.24 4.08
N LEU A 151 19.08 6.83 5.18
CA LEU A 151 17.80 7.39 5.64
C LEU A 151 17.96 8.56 6.61
N GLY A 152 19.14 8.78 7.18
CA GLY A 152 19.33 9.70 8.29
C GLY A 152 18.60 9.23 9.56
N ALA A 153 18.46 7.92 9.74
CA ALA A 153 17.85 7.34 10.93
C ALA A 153 18.80 7.46 12.14
N SER A 154 18.25 7.64 13.35
CA SER A 154 19.08 7.82 14.56
C SER A 154 19.85 6.56 14.96
N SER A 155 19.33 5.38 14.64
CA SER A 155 20.00 4.10 14.82
C SER A 155 19.41 3.06 13.88
N ILE A 156 20.06 1.90 13.75
CA ILE A 156 19.54 0.76 12.96
C ILE A 156 18.19 0.26 13.48
N ASP A 157 17.91 0.46 14.78
CA ASP A 157 16.65 0.12 15.43
C ASP A 157 15.48 1.01 15.01
N HIS A 158 15.75 2.15 14.36
CA HIS A 158 14.73 3.00 13.77
C HIS A 158 14.33 2.54 12.36
N LEU A 159 15.02 1.53 11.81
CA LEU A 159 14.63 0.90 10.55
C LEU A 159 13.63 -0.21 10.87
N CYS A 160 12.42 -0.09 10.34
CA CYS A 160 11.32 -1.02 10.57
C CYS A 160 10.80 -1.64 9.26
N LYS A 161 10.11 -2.76 9.40
CA LYS A 161 9.44 -3.48 8.31
C LYS A 161 8.02 -3.83 8.71
N SER A 162 7.16 -3.88 7.70
CA SER A 162 5.77 -4.32 7.80
C SER A 162 5.64 -5.73 7.24
N ILE A 163 5.02 -6.63 8.00
CA ILE A 163 4.88 -8.05 7.63
C ILE A 163 3.41 -8.44 7.77
N VAL A 164 2.81 -8.97 6.71
CA VAL A 164 1.46 -9.53 6.79
C VAL A 164 1.52 -10.96 7.30
N MET A 165 0.78 -11.24 8.37
CA MET A 165 0.62 -12.56 8.95
C MET A 165 -0.81 -13.05 8.73
N VAL A 166 -0.95 -14.33 8.42
CA VAL A 166 -2.23 -15.03 8.23
C VAL A 166 -2.48 -16.01 9.38
N ASN A 167 -3.71 -16.03 9.90
CA ASN A 167 -4.19 -17.08 10.79
C ASN A 167 -4.66 -18.29 9.96
N THR A 168 -3.78 -19.28 9.80
CA THR A 168 -4.09 -20.46 8.97
C THR A 168 -5.10 -21.40 9.60
N GLN A 169 -5.41 -21.24 10.89
CA GLN A 169 -6.39 -22.04 11.63
C GLN A 169 -7.65 -21.27 12.00
N ALA A 170 -7.84 -20.08 11.42
CA ALA A 170 -9.04 -19.27 11.63
C ALA A 170 -10.31 -20.09 11.33
N PRO A 171 -11.39 -19.96 12.14
CA PRO A 171 -12.68 -20.57 11.82
C PRO A 171 -13.22 -20.11 10.46
N ASP A 172 -14.06 -20.92 9.81
CA ASP A 172 -14.62 -20.58 8.49
C ASP A 172 -15.47 -19.30 8.47
N SER A 173 -15.96 -18.88 9.64
CA SER A 173 -16.66 -17.60 9.82
C SER A 173 -15.72 -16.38 9.76
N VAL A 174 -14.42 -16.57 9.96
CA VAL A 174 -13.39 -15.51 9.95
C VAL A 174 -12.67 -15.55 8.60
N LYS A 175 -13.21 -14.80 7.64
CA LYS A 175 -12.71 -14.78 6.25
C LYS A 175 -11.88 -13.54 5.92
N ASP A 176 -12.07 -12.46 6.68
CA ASP A 176 -11.55 -11.13 6.35
C ASP A 176 -10.92 -10.43 7.56
N CYS A 177 -10.80 -9.10 7.47
CA CYS A 177 -10.19 -8.21 8.45
C CYS A 177 -11.21 -7.34 9.21
N SER A 178 -12.50 -7.70 9.18
CA SER A 178 -13.59 -6.87 9.72
C SER A 178 -13.58 -6.77 11.26
N ASP A 179 -13.34 -7.89 11.94
CA ASP A 179 -13.16 -7.93 13.40
C ASP A 179 -11.68 -7.80 13.75
N ARG A 180 -11.27 -6.60 14.19
CA ARG A 180 -9.89 -6.32 14.57
C ARG A 180 -9.36 -7.21 15.69
N ASN A 181 -10.22 -7.77 16.54
CA ASN A 181 -9.82 -8.66 17.62
C ASN A 181 -9.69 -10.11 17.15
N ASN A 182 -10.31 -10.47 16.02
CA ASN A 182 -10.31 -11.82 15.46
C ASN A 182 -10.26 -11.82 13.92
N SER A 183 -9.27 -11.13 13.36
CA SER A 183 -9.10 -11.07 11.90
C SER A 183 -8.35 -12.27 11.33
N LYS A 184 -8.60 -12.59 10.06
CA LYS A 184 -7.85 -13.60 9.31
C LYS A 184 -6.40 -13.18 9.10
N TYR A 185 -6.16 -11.89 8.90
CA TYR A 185 -4.85 -11.31 8.66
C TYR A 185 -4.54 -10.20 9.68
N TYR A 186 -3.26 -10.05 10.00
CA TYR A 186 -2.73 -8.94 10.78
C TYR A 186 -1.46 -8.43 10.12
N LEU A 187 -1.29 -7.11 10.04
CA LEU A 187 -0.03 -6.51 9.63
C LEU A 187 0.79 -6.20 10.88
N ILE A 188 2.03 -6.67 10.94
CA ILE A 188 2.91 -6.47 12.09
C ILE A 188 4.07 -5.58 11.70
N VAL A 189 4.30 -4.53 12.47
CA VAL A 189 5.43 -3.61 12.32
C VAL A 189 6.47 -3.89 13.39
N ILE A 190 7.67 -4.27 12.96
CA ILE A 190 8.81 -4.57 13.83
C ILE A 190 10.08 -3.93 13.27
N GLN A 191 11.11 -3.82 14.09
CA GLN A 191 12.43 -3.34 13.67
C GLN A 191 13.12 -4.36 12.75
N TYR A 192 13.98 -3.92 11.84
CA TYR A 192 14.75 -4.82 10.95
C TYR A 192 15.72 -5.71 11.73
N THR A 193 16.29 -5.18 12.81
CA THR A 193 17.19 -5.88 13.74
C THR A 193 16.48 -6.96 14.54
N ALA A 194 15.16 -6.88 14.67
CA ALA A 194 14.37 -7.79 15.48
C ALA A 194 13.83 -8.99 14.69
N ARG A 195 13.59 -10.07 15.43
CA ARG A 195 12.93 -11.28 14.93
C ARG A 195 11.53 -11.38 15.54
N LEU A 196 10.53 -11.57 14.68
CA LEU A 196 9.15 -11.76 15.10
C LEU A 196 8.98 -13.08 15.85
N ASN A 197 8.35 -13.02 17.02
CA ASN A 197 7.92 -14.17 17.78
C ASN A 197 6.43 -14.46 17.52
N ALA A 198 6.14 -15.38 16.60
CA ALA A 198 4.78 -15.74 16.22
C ALA A 198 3.94 -16.32 17.39
N GLU A 199 4.59 -16.91 18.39
CA GLU A 199 3.90 -17.43 19.58
C GLU A 199 3.42 -16.29 20.48
N LYS A 200 4.23 -15.24 20.68
CA LYS A 200 3.78 -14.03 21.38
C LYS A 200 2.62 -13.34 20.65
N VAL A 201 2.68 -13.24 19.33
CA VAL A 201 1.56 -12.71 18.52
C VAL A 201 0.30 -13.57 18.71
N ARG A 202 0.44 -14.90 18.67
CA ARG A 202 -0.68 -15.84 18.90
C ARG A 202 -1.31 -15.64 20.28
N GLN A 203 -0.49 -15.49 21.32
CA GLN A 203 -0.95 -15.23 22.69
C GLN A 203 -1.64 -13.87 22.81
N PHE A 204 -1.10 -12.85 22.14
CA PHE A 204 -1.69 -11.52 22.08
C PHE A 204 -3.09 -11.56 21.44
N VAL A 205 -3.24 -12.13 20.24
CA VAL A 205 -4.55 -12.27 19.57
C VAL A 205 -5.54 -13.11 20.40
N TYR A 206 -5.06 -14.17 21.07
CA TYR A 206 -5.90 -14.92 22.01
C TYR A 206 -6.44 -14.05 23.14
N SER A 207 -5.61 -13.15 23.69
CA SER A 207 -6.00 -12.22 24.76
C SER A 207 -7.04 -11.19 24.32
N LEU A 208 -6.98 -10.72 23.05
CA LEU A 208 -7.97 -9.80 22.48
C LEU A 208 -9.40 -10.38 22.44
N ASN A 209 -9.51 -11.70 22.41
CA ASN A 209 -10.78 -12.43 22.36
C ASN A 209 -11.33 -12.79 23.74
N ASN A 210 -10.77 -12.21 24.83
CA ASN A 210 -11.12 -12.54 26.21
C ASN A 210 -11.07 -14.06 26.49
N GLY A 211 -10.20 -14.79 25.80
CA GLY A 211 -10.06 -16.24 25.90
C GLY A 211 -11.22 -17.08 25.33
N LYS A 212 -12.21 -16.46 24.68
CA LYS A 212 -13.37 -17.15 24.10
C LYS A 212 -13.01 -17.99 22.86
N LEU A 213 -12.00 -17.56 22.12
CA LEU A 213 -11.53 -18.28 20.93
C LEU A 213 -10.55 -19.39 21.34
N PRO A 214 -10.79 -20.67 20.99
CA PRO A 214 -9.85 -21.74 21.34
C PRO A 214 -8.46 -21.47 20.76
N LYS A 215 -7.40 -21.61 21.57
CA LYS A 215 -5.99 -21.38 21.16
C LYS A 215 -5.59 -22.09 19.86
N LYS A 216 -6.15 -23.28 19.60
CA LYS A 216 -5.92 -24.08 18.38
C LYS A 216 -6.45 -23.43 17.09
N LYS A 217 -7.34 -22.44 17.21
CA LYS A 217 -7.91 -21.67 16.10
C LYS A 217 -7.09 -20.41 15.76
N ILE A 218 -5.92 -20.27 16.38
CA ILE A 218 -4.99 -19.17 16.15
C ILE A 218 -3.63 -19.79 15.81
N ASN A 219 -3.24 -19.71 14.55
CA ASN A 219 -1.93 -20.13 14.07
C ASN A 219 -1.39 -19.08 13.10
N MET A 220 -0.58 -18.16 13.64
CA MET A 220 -0.03 -17.06 12.88
C MET A 220 1.16 -17.52 12.05
N ARG A 221 1.06 -17.42 10.73
CA ARG A 221 2.12 -17.70 9.75
C ARG A 221 2.35 -16.48 8.88
N LEU A 222 3.52 -16.39 8.26
CA LEU A 222 3.77 -15.39 7.22
C LEU A 222 2.78 -15.60 6.08
N ALA A 223 2.10 -14.54 5.65
CA ALA A 223 1.22 -14.63 4.49
C ALA A 223 2.06 -14.87 3.22
N PRO A 224 1.61 -15.72 2.29
CA PRO A 224 2.22 -15.82 0.97
C PRO A 224 2.31 -14.45 0.29
N GLU A 225 3.35 -14.22 -0.50
CA GLU A 225 3.59 -12.92 -1.15
C GLU A 225 2.41 -12.47 -2.01
N ALA A 226 1.85 -13.38 -2.83
CA ALA A 226 0.68 -13.07 -3.65
C ALA A 226 -0.53 -12.61 -2.81
N GLU A 227 -0.77 -13.22 -1.65
CA GLU A 227 -1.84 -12.79 -0.73
C GLU A 227 -1.52 -11.44 -0.10
N SER A 228 -0.28 -11.23 0.35
CA SER A 228 0.17 -9.94 0.88
C SER A 228 0.00 -8.82 -0.14
N ASN A 229 0.39 -9.06 -1.40
CA ASN A 229 0.29 -8.09 -2.48
C ASN A 229 -1.18 -7.78 -2.80
N ALA A 230 -2.05 -8.80 -2.83
CA ALA A 230 -3.48 -8.62 -3.08
C ALA A 230 -4.18 -7.84 -1.94
N LEU A 231 -3.81 -8.10 -0.69
CA LEU A 231 -4.40 -7.44 0.48
C LEU A 231 -3.89 -6.00 0.66
N THR A 232 -2.58 -5.79 0.48
CA THR A 232 -1.95 -4.50 0.75
C THR A 232 -1.92 -3.58 -0.47
N GLY A 233 -1.88 -4.13 -1.68
CA GLY A 233 -1.60 -3.38 -2.91
C GLY A 233 -0.13 -3.01 -3.10
N PHE A 234 0.77 -3.58 -2.29
CA PHE A 234 2.20 -3.32 -2.35
C PHE A 234 2.97 -4.63 -2.48
N GLU A 235 4.02 -4.61 -3.27
CA GLU A 235 4.92 -5.76 -3.44
C GLU A 235 5.84 -5.97 -2.23
N HIS A 236 6.58 -7.09 -2.25
CA HIS A 236 7.62 -7.35 -1.26
C HIS A 236 8.56 -6.15 -1.14
N ASN A 237 9.02 -5.84 0.08
CA ASN A 237 9.88 -4.69 0.38
C ASN A 237 9.26 -3.29 0.18
N ALA A 238 8.02 -3.19 -0.29
CA ALA A 238 7.29 -1.93 -0.45
C ALA A 238 6.18 -1.72 0.61
N VAL A 239 5.76 -2.80 1.28
CA VAL A 239 4.59 -2.81 2.17
C VAL A 239 4.62 -1.71 3.22
N THR A 240 3.56 -0.90 3.22
CA THR A 240 3.28 0.12 4.22
C THR A 240 1.85 -0.04 4.76
N PRO A 241 1.58 0.28 6.04
CA PRO A 241 0.23 0.15 6.60
C PRO A 241 -0.74 1.24 6.13
N PHE A 242 -0.24 2.27 5.43
CA PHE A 242 -1.06 3.37 4.93
C PHE A 242 -1.54 3.10 3.50
N GLY A 243 -2.82 3.40 3.23
CA GLY A 243 -3.37 3.28 1.87
C GLY A 243 -3.38 1.86 1.31
N MET A 244 -3.46 0.85 2.19
CA MET A 244 -3.66 -0.55 1.79
C MET A 244 -5.01 -0.76 1.10
N LEU A 245 -5.11 -1.77 0.24
CA LEU A 245 -6.39 -2.15 -0.40
C LEU A 245 -7.39 -2.76 0.58
N THR A 246 -6.89 -3.44 1.61
CA THR A 246 -7.68 -4.01 2.71
C THR A 246 -7.30 -3.30 4.01
N ASN A 247 -8.30 -2.99 4.84
CA ASN A 247 -8.07 -2.44 6.18
C ASN A 247 -7.61 -3.56 7.14
N ILE A 248 -6.33 -3.96 7.04
CA ILE A 248 -5.74 -4.99 7.89
C ILE A 248 -5.43 -4.40 9.28
N PRO A 249 -5.86 -5.01 10.40
CA PRO A 249 -5.47 -4.56 11.73
C PRO A 249 -3.96 -4.60 11.91
N VAL A 250 -3.43 -3.50 12.44
CA VAL A 250 -1.99 -3.33 12.65
C VAL A 250 -1.61 -3.69 14.08
N ILE A 251 -0.55 -4.48 14.24
CA ILE A 251 0.16 -4.71 15.50
C ILE A 251 1.51 -4.00 15.41
N LEU A 252 1.73 -3.01 16.26
CA LEU A 252 2.98 -2.29 16.41
C LEU A 252 3.78 -2.89 17.57
N SER A 253 5.03 -3.24 17.33
CA SER A 253 5.92 -3.67 18.41
C SER A 253 6.07 -2.57 19.46
N ASP A 254 5.91 -2.94 20.72
CA ASP A 254 6.13 -2.06 21.87
C ASP A 254 7.57 -1.49 21.93
N ALA A 255 8.55 -2.18 21.36
CA ALA A 255 9.92 -1.71 21.23
C ALA A 255 10.04 -0.46 20.34
N ILE A 256 9.21 -0.36 19.28
CA ILE A 256 9.15 0.84 18.41
C ILE A 256 8.57 2.03 19.19
N VAL A 257 7.58 1.78 20.05
CA VAL A 257 6.97 2.82 20.90
C VAL A 257 7.98 3.43 21.88
N ARG A 258 9.00 2.66 22.27
CA ARG A 258 10.08 3.09 23.18
C ARG A 258 11.27 3.76 22.48
N LEU A 259 11.29 3.86 21.16
CA LEU A 259 12.41 4.48 20.44
C LEU A 259 12.59 5.95 20.84
N GLN A 260 13.85 6.38 20.86
CA GLN A 260 14.25 7.77 21.03
C GLN A 260 15.28 8.12 19.94
N PRO A 261 15.01 9.13 19.09
CA PRO A 261 13.76 9.91 18.99
C PRO A 261 12.52 9.07 18.62
N GLU A 262 11.32 9.58 18.90
CA GLU A 262 10.03 8.93 18.59
C GLU A 262 9.66 9.00 17.10
N TYR A 263 10.54 8.50 16.24
CA TYR A 263 10.42 8.51 14.80
C TYR A 263 10.98 7.21 14.24
N PHE A 264 10.42 6.66 13.18
CA PHE A 264 10.98 5.46 12.55
C PHE A 264 10.69 5.42 11.06
N TRP A 265 11.45 4.58 10.37
CA TRP A 265 11.38 4.38 8.93
C TRP A 265 10.79 3.03 8.59
N LEU A 266 9.97 2.95 7.54
CA LEU A 266 9.41 1.71 7.01
C LEU A 266 9.19 1.79 5.49
N GLY A 267 8.62 0.74 4.90
CA GLY A 267 8.22 0.76 3.48
C GLY A 267 7.32 1.95 3.16
N GLY A 268 7.53 2.56 1.99
CA GLY A 268 6.80 3.73 1.53
C GLY A 268 5.78 3.45 0.44
N GLY A 269 5.46 2.19 0.15
CA GLY A 269 4.56 1.79 -0.93
C GLY A 269 5.25 1.46 -2.26
N GLU A 270 6.56 1.68 -2.37
CA GLU A 270 7.40 1.25 -3.49
C GLU A 270 8.72 0.68 -2.95
N VAL A 271 9.40 -0.17 -3.71
CA VAL A 271 10.63 -0.85 -3.28
C VAL A 271 11.74 0.14 -2.93
N ASP A 272 11.87 1.23 -3.69
CA ASP A 272 12.86 2.29 -3.48
C ASP A 272 12.33 3.45 -2.63
N LEU A 273 11.07 3.43 -2.20
CA LEU A 273 10.47 4.51 -1.41
C LEU A 273 10.37 4.11 0.07
N LYS A 274 10.84 5.00 0.95
CA LYS A 274 10.78 4.83 2.41
C LYS A 274 9.98 5.94 3.04
N LEU A 275 9.10 5.57 3.96
CA LEU A 275 8.31 6.47 4.78
C LEU A 275 9.00 6.59 6.14
N GLY A 276 9.38 7.79 6.51
CA GLY A 276 9.69 8.14 7.88
C GLY A 276 8.47 8.81 8.51
N ILE A 277 8.12 8.43 9.73
CA ILE A 277 6.95 8.98 10.42
C ILE A 277 7.18 9.05 11.93
N ARG A 278 6.61 10.08 12.57
CA ARG A 278 6.58 10.18 14.03
C ARG A 278 5.73 9.05 14.62
N THR A 279 6.24 8.40 15.65
CA THR A 279 5.57 7.26 16.29
C THR A 279 4.17 7.62 16.79
N GLN A 280 4.00 8.79 17.39
CA GLN A 280 2.70 9.24 17.89
C GLN A 280 1.67 9.49 16.77
N ASP A 281 2.11 9.93 15.59
CA ASP A 281 1.24 10.12 14.43
C ASP A 281 0.80 8.77 13.87
N PHE A 282 1.74 7.83 13.74
CA PHE A 282 1.44 6.45 13.35
C PHE A 282 0.37 5.83 14.27
N ILE A 283 0.55 5.94 15.60
CA ILE A 283 -0.38 5.41 16.58
C ILE A 283 -1.75 6.08 16.46
N ARG A 284 -1.79 7.42 16.36
CA ARG A 284 -3.05 8.17 16.25
C ARG A 284 -3.85 7.79 15.01
N ILE A 285 -3.17 7.63 13.86
CA ILE A 285 -3.83 7.46 12.57
C ILE A 285 -4.32 6.02 12.37
N LEU A 286 -3.48 5.03 12.69
CA LEU A 286 -3.80 3.63 12.46
C LEU A 286 -4.49 2.96 13.66
N ASN A 287 -4.40 3.58 14.84
CA ASN A 287 -4.84 3.01 16.11
C ASN A 287 -4.35 1.57 16.26
N PRO A 288 -3.04 1.28 16.13
CA PRO A 288 -2.54 -0.09 16.13
C PRO A 288 -2.69 -0.72 17.51
N PHE A 289 -2.74 -2.05 17.55
CA PHE A 289 -2.45 -2.77 18.79
C PHE A 289 -0.98 -2.63 19.15
N ILE A 290 -0.68 -2.36 20.41
CA ILE A 290 0.71 -2.30 20.90
C ILE A 290 0.99 -3.61 21.66
N ALA A 291 2.01 -4.36 21.24
CA ALA A 291 2.32 -5.66 21.83
C ALA A 291 3.81 -5.96 21.84
N ASP A 292 4.26 -6.72 22.84
CA ASP A 292 5.53 -7.45 22.77
C ASP A 292 5.34 -8.63 21.81
N CYS A 293 6.00 -8.55 20.66
CA CYS A 293 5.94 -9.54 19.61
C CYS A 293 7.32 -10.01 19.15
N LEU A 294 8.38 -9.73 19.92
CA LEU A 294 9.77 -10.00 19.55
C LEU A 294 10.36 -11.16 20.37
N TYR A 295 11.48 -11.73 19.93
CA TYR A 295 12.29 -12.65 20.74
C TYR A 295 13.08 -11.93 21.82
#